data_AF-A2RMY5-F1
#
_entry.id   AF-A2RMY5-F1
#
_cell.length_a   1.000
_cell.length_b   1.000
_cell.length_c   1.000
_cell.angle_alpha   90.00
_cell.angle_beta   90.00
_cell.angle_gamma   90.00
#
_symmetry.space_group_name_H-M   'P 1'
#
loop_
_entity.id
_entity.type
_entity.pdbx_description
1 polymer ?
#
loop_
_entity_poly.entity_id
_entity_poly.type
_entity_poly.pdbx_seq_one_letter_code
_entity_poly.pdbx_strand_id
1 'polypeptide(L)'
;MADRLDLLLSDYMTGMLQVKINSRERWITREKHEERIGSGGSSSNTAPQERNYLIKEADKELGRLNDQKQTLDELMDVIQGTIAKDIIIARFKHRMSWHNVAIRVCLEESVARKQYISFKNTLRSGLWAETLK
;
A
#
# COMPACT_ATOMS: atom_id res chain seq x y z
N MET A 1 -2.36 -20.21 -2.54
CA MET A 1 -2.87 -19.09 -1.72
C MET A 1 -1.93 -17.91 -1.96
N ALA A 2 -2.43 -16.80 -2.50
CA ALA A 2 -1.58 -15.64 -2.78
C ALA A 2 -1.07 -15.04 -1.47
N ASP A 3 0.22 -14.75 -1.42
CA ASP A 3 0.87 -14.18 -0.26
C ASP A 3 0.36 -12.76 0.01
N ARG A 4 0.13 -12.39 1.28
CA ARG A 4 -0.30 -11.03 1.64
C ARG A 4 0.68 -9.97 1.12
N LEU A 5 1.98 -10.26 1.15
CA LEU A 5 3.00 -9.35 0.63
C LEU A 5 2.92 -9.20 -0.90
N ASP A 6 2.74 -10.32 -1.61
CA ASP A 6 2.64 -10.32 -3.07
C ASP A 6 1.40 -9.54 -3.52
N LEU A 7 0.29 -9.66 -2.78
CA LEU A 7 -0.91 -8.86 -3.00
C LEU A 7 -0.66 -7.37 -2.76
N LEU A 8 0.01 -7.02 -1.66
CA LEU A 8 0.33 -5.63 -1.35
C LEU A 8 1.25 -5.00 -2.42
N LEU A 9 2.30 -5.71 -2.83
CA LEU A 9 3.19 -5.29 -3.92
C LEU A 9 2.44 -5.16 -5.25
N SER A 10 1.52 -6.08 -5.54
CA SER A 10 0.66 -5.99 -6.72
C SER A 10 -0.25 -4.77 -6.68
N ASP A 11 -0.90 -4.52 -5.55
CA ASP A 11 -1.80 -3.38 -5.39
C ASP A 11 -1.05 -2.05 -5.49
N TYR A 12 0.15 -1.99 -4.91
CA TYR A 12 1.04 -0.84 -5.03
C TYR A 12 1.46 -0.61 -6.49
N MET A 13 2.00 -1.62 -7.16
CA MET A 13 2.50 -1.50 -8.54
C MET A 13 1.41 -1.18 -9.56
N THR A 14 0.17 -1.60 -9.30
CA THR A 14 -0.99 -1.32 -10.17
C THR A 14 -1.69 0.00 -9.82
N GLY A 15 -1.30 0.68 -8.74
CA GLY A 15 -1.97 1.88 -8.23
C GLY A 15 -3.27 1.59 -7.46
N MET A 16 -3.67 0.32 -7.33
CA MET A 16 -4.86 -0.09 -6.57
C MET A 16 -4.76 0.30 -5.08
N LEU A 17 -3.55 0.31 -4.50
CA LEU A 17 -3.34 0.77 -3.12
C LEU A 17 -3.78 2.24 -2.96
N GLN A 18 -3.45 3.11 -3.91
CA GLN A 18 -3.90 4.50 -3.90
C GLN A 18 -5.42 4.61 -4.06
N VAL A 19 -6.01 3.77 -4.92
CA VAL A 19 -7.47 3.73 -5.09
C VAL A 19 -8.17 3.34 -3.78
N LYS A 20 -7.62 2.37 -3.04
CA LYS A 20 -8.13 1.96 -1.71
C LYS A 20 -8.06 3.11 -0.70
N ILE A 21 -6.93 3.82 -0.64
CA ILE A 21 -6.77 5.02 0.20
C ILE A 21 -7.85 6.06 -0.15
N ASN A 22 -7.94 6.44 -1.42
CA ASN A 22 -8.89 7.45 -1.88
C ASN A 22 -10.35 7.04 -1.61
N SER A 23 -10.65 5.75 -1.80
CA SER A 23 -11.99 5.22 -1.53
C SER A 23 -12.32 5.27 -0.04
N ARG A 24 -11.37 4.94 0.84
CA ARG A 24 -11.55 5.00 2.30
C ARG A 24 -11.73 6.44 2.76
N GLU A 25 -10.89 7.37 2.29
CA GLU A 25 -11.02 8.80 2.56
C GLU A 25 -12.40 9.32 2.21
N ARG A 26 -12.88 9.03 0.99
CA ARG A 26 -14.21 9.47 0.55
C ARG A 26 -15.32 8.87 1.40
N TRP A 27 -15.16 7.64 1.87
CA TRP A 27 -16.17 6.98 2.69
C TRP A 27 -16.26 7.59 4.09
N ILE A 28 -15.12 7.88 4.75
CA ILE A 28 -15.12 8.47 6.09
C ILE A 28 -15.52 9.94 6.10
N THR A 29 -15.20 10.70 5.03
CA THR A 29 -15.60 12.11 4.91
C THR A 29 -16.94 12.29 4.22
N ARG A 30 -17.64 11.19 3.89
CA ARG A 30 -18.98 11.29 3.29
C ARG A 30 -19.91 11.96 4.28
N GLU A 31 -20.62 12.97 3.82
CA GLU A 31 -21.66 13.62 4.60
C GLU A 31 -22.73 12.58 4.96
N LYS A 32 -22.81 12.25 6.24
CA LYS A 32 -23.91 11.46 6.77
C LYS A 32 -25.08 12.41 6.90
N HIS A 33 -26.07 12.27 6.02
CA HIS A 33 -27.39 12.88 6.25
C HIS A 33 -28.04 12.15 7.43
N GLU A 34 -27.62 12.50 8.64
CA GLU A 34 -28.43 12.24 9.82
C GLU A 34 -29.57 13.26 9.80
N GLU A 35 -30.81 12.80 9.62
CA GLU A 35 -31.98 13.63 9.87
C GLU A 35 -31.88 14.15 11.31
N ARG A 36 -31.49 15.41 11.45
CA ARG A 36 -31.32 16.05 12.74
C ARG A 36 -32.69 16.44 13.28
N ILE A 37 -33.46 15.46 13.74
CA ILE A 37 -34.63 15.70 14.59
C ILE A 37 -34.10 16.01 15.99
N GLY A 38 -33.97 17.30 16.31
CA GLY A 38 -33.61 17.76 17.64
C GLY A 38 -32.39 18.67 17.66
N SER A 39 -32.62 19.89 18.13
CA SER A 39 -31.61 20.91 18.41
C SER A 39 -30.47 20.35 19.25
N GLY A 40 -29.25 20.49 18.75
CA GLY A 40 -28.04 20.19 19.51
C GLY A 40 -26.84 20.69 18.75
N GLY A 41 -26.76 22.00 18.55
CA GLY A 41 -25.61 22.66 17.92
C GLY A 41 -24.33 22.20 18.63
N SER A 42 -23.51 21.43 17.90
CA SER A 42 -22.22 20.98 18.42
C SER A 42 -21.34 22.22 18.57
N SER A 43 -20.98 22.55 19.81
CA SER A 43 -20.20 23.74 20.17
C SER A 43 -18.70 23.58 19.91
N SER A 44 -18.29 22.75 18.97
CA SER A 44 -16.89 22.67 18.60
C SER A 44 -16.55 23.89 17.74
N ASN A 45 -15.76 24.83 18.26
CA ASN A 45 -15.14 25.95 17.51
C ASN A 45 -14.11 25.47 16.47
N THR A 46 -14.27 24.25 15.96
CA THR A 46 -13.36 23.58 15.05
C THR A 46 -13.80 23.91 13.63
N ALA A 47 -12.90 24.46 12.84
CA ALA A 47 -13.19 24.78 11.45
C ALA A 47 -13.51 23.48 10.67
N PRO A 48 -14.35 23.51 9.62
CA PRO A 48 -14.68 22.32 8.83
C PRO A 48 -13.44 21.55 8.32
N GLN A 49 -12.35 22.27 8.02
CA GLN A 49 -11.06 21.68 7.61
C GLN A 49 -10.42 20.87 8.75
N GLU A 50 -10.36 21.44 9.95
CA GLU A 50 -9.80 20.80 11.14
C GLU A 50 -10.63 19.57 11.54
N ARG A 51 -11.96 19.67 11.46
CA ARG A 51 -12.86 18.53 11.72
C ARG A 51 -12.59 17.38 10.75
N ASN A 52 -12.43 17.68 9.46
CA ASN A 52 -12.12 16.67 8.46
C ASN A 52 -10.75 16.02 8.69
N TYR A 53 -9.75 16.82 9.09
CA TYR A 53 -8.43 16.30 9.45
C TYR A 53 -8.52 15.31 10.62
N LEU A 54 -9.20 15.69 11.71
CA LEU A 54 -9.39 14.83 12.88
C LEU A 54 -10.13 13.53 12.55
N ILE A 55 -11.13 13.58 11.66
CA ILE A 55 -11.85 12.38 11.19
C ILE A 55 -10.91 11.44 10.43
N LYS A 56 -10.04 11.98 9.57
CA LYS A 56 -9.07 11.19 8.80
C LYS A 56 -8.00 10.58 9.70
N GLU A 57 -7.46 11.35 10.63
CA GLU A 57 -6.42 10.92 11.58
C GLU A 57 -6.93 9.83 12.53
N ALA A 58 -8.19 9.91 12.95
CA ALA A 58 -8.81 8.90 13.80
C ALA A 58 -9.06 7.55 13.10
N ASP A 59 -9.07 7.50 11.77
CA ASP A 59 -9.36 6.28 11.02
C ASP A 59 -8.13 5.36 10.92
N LYS A 60 -8.10 4.33 11.77
CA LYS A 60 -7.01 3.35 11.84
C LYS A 60 -6.74 2.62 10.50
N GLU A 61 -7.79 2.36 9.71
CA GLU A 61 -7.63 1.67 8.43
C GLU A 61 -6.96 2.57 7.40
N LEU A 62 -7.39 3.84 7.31
CA LEU A 62 -6.76 4.84 6.46
C LEU A 62 -5.29 5.07 6.86
N GLY A 63 -5.01 5.21 8.17
CA GLY A 63 -3.65 5.30 8.70
C GLY A 63 -2.79 4.13 8.23
N ARG A 64 -3.26 2.89 8.45
CA ARG A 64 -2.57 1.67 8.01
C ARG A 64 -2.30 1.64 6.50
N LEU A 65 -3.25 2.05 5.66
CA LEU A 65 -3.07 2.09 4.21
C LEU A 65 -2.04 3.14 3.78
N ASN A 66 -2.04 4.31 4.42
CA ASN A 66 -1.05 5.36 4.18
C ASN A 66 0.35 4.92 4.59
N ASP A 67 0.50 4.30 5.77
CA ASP A 67 1.78 3.77 6.25
C ASP A 67 2.33 2.71 5.30
N GLN A 68 1.47 1.80 4.82
CA GLN A 68 1.84 0.79 3.83
C GLN A 68 2.34 1.42 2.53
N LYS A 69 1.64 2.45 2.04
CA LYS A 69 2.05 3.17 0.83
C LYS A 69 3.39 3.87 1.03
N GLN A 70 3.54 4.64 2.12
CA GLN A 70 4.76 5.37 2.41
C GLN A 70 5.97 4.43 2.55
N THR A 71 5.82 3.35 3.33
CA THR A 71 6.86 2.33 3.48
C THR A 71 7.28 1.75 2.13
N LEU A 72 6.32 1.51 1.23
CA LEU A 72 6.62 1.00 -0.11
C LEU A 72 7.30 2.04 -1.01
N ASP A 73 6.92 3.32 -0.92
CA ASP A 73 7.58 4.38 -1.65
C ASP A 73 9.05 4.52 -1.24
N GLU A 74 9.31 4.57 0.07
CA GLU A 74 10.67 4.62 0.63
C GLU A 74 11.47 3.37 0.23
N LEU A 75 10.86 2.18 0.35
CA LEU A 75 11.51 0.94 -0.06
C LEU A 75 11.89 0.96 -1.54
N MET A 76 10.97 1.38 -2.41
CA MET A 76 11.22 1.44 -3.85
C MET A 76 12.30 2.44 -4.22
N ASP A 77 12.42 3.53 -3.46
CA ASP A 77 13.49 4.51 -3.62
C ASP A 77 14.85 3.93 -3.19
N VAL A 78 14.90 3.26 -2.03
CA VAL A 78 16.14 2.60 -1.53
C VAL A 78 16.67 1.54 -2.49
N ILE A 79 15.78 0.75 -3.11
CA ILE A 79 16.19 -0.29 -4.07
C ILE A 79 16.29 0.22 -5.51
N GLN A 80 16.27 1.53 -5.73
CA GLN A 80 16.40 2.13 -7.05
C GLN A 80 17.69 1.66 -7.75
N GLY A 81 17.57 1.28 -9.03
CA GLY A 81 18.69 0.79 -9.83
C GLY A 81 19.15 -0.64 -9.51
N THR A 82 18.49 -1.34 -8.57
CA THR A 82 18.78 -2.75 -8.29
C THR A 82 17.97 -3.69 -9.17
N ILE A 83 18.54 -4.86 -9.45
CA ILE A 83 17.84 -5.95 -10.16
C ILE A 83 16.55 -6.36 -9.43
N ALA A 84 16.52 -6.28 -8.10
CA ALA A 84 15.34 -6.59 -7.31
C ALA A 84 14.15 -5.70 -7.71
N LYS A 85 14.37 -4.40 -7.92
CA LYS A 85 13.33 -3.47 -8.37
C LYS A 85 12.80 -3.86 -9.75
N ASP A 86 13.70 -4.16 -10.68
CA ASP A 86 13.32 -4.56 -12.04
C ASP A 86 12.51 -5.86 -12.06
N ILE A 87 12.88 -6.84 -11.21
CA ILE A 87 12.13 -8.07 -11.01
C ILE A 87 10.72 -7.75 -10.50
N ILE A 88 10.57 -6.90 -9.48
CA ILE A 88 9.27 -6.55 -8.91
C ILE A 88 8.40 -5.83 -9.95
N ILE A 89 8.95 -4.85 -10.68
CA ILE A 89 8.21 -4.13 -11.72
C ILE A 89 7.77 -5.10 -12.83
N ALA A 90 8.68 -5.93 -13.34
CA ALA A 90 8.35 -6.92 -14.37
C ALA A 90 7.26 -7.90 -13.89
N ARG A 91 7.38 -8.37 -12.65
CA ARG A 91 6.46 -9.37 -12.10
C ARG A 91 5.08 -8.80 -11.75
N PHE A 92 5.02 -7.65 -11.09
CA PHE A 92 3.78 -7.13 -10.50
C PHE A 92 3.12 -6.04 -11.34
N LYS A 93 3.89 -5.12 -11.92
CA LYS A 93 3.35 -4.07 -12.79
C LYS A 93 2.97 -4.64 -14.16
N HIS A 94 3.87 -5.40 -14.77
CA HIS A 94 3.66 -5.96 -16.11
C HIS A 94 3.05 -7.37 -16.11
N ARG A 95 2.86 -7.98 -14.92
CA ARG A 95 2.27 -9.32 -14.75
C ARG A 95 2.99 -10.41 -15.57
N MET A 96 4.30 -10.26 -15.77
CA MET A 96 5.08 -11.21 -16.57
C MET A 96 5.23 -12.56 -15.85
N SER A 97 5.28 -13.65 -16.63
CA SER A 97 5.70 -14.96 -16.13
C SER A 97 7.15 -14.92 -15.66
N TRP A 98 7.55 -15.80 -14.74
CA TRP A 98 8.92 -15.84 -14.22
C TRP A 98 9.97 -16.04 -15.33
N HIS A 99 9.65 -16.82 -16.35
CA HIS A 99 10.48 -16.99 -17.53
C HIS A 99 10.72 -15.65 -18.26
N ASN A 100 9.66 -14.87 -18.50
CA ASN A 100 9.78 -13.57 -19.17
C ASN A 100 10.46 -12.51 -18.29
N VAL A 101 10.25 -12.56 -16.97
CA VAL A 101 10.99 -11.73 -16.01
C VAL A 101 12.48 -12.01 -16.11
N ALA A 102 12.87 -13.29 -16.14
CA ALA A 102 14.26 -13.73 -16.22
C ALA A 102 14.95 -13.24 -17.50
N ILE A 103 14.28 -13.38 -18.65
CA ILE A 103 14.75 -12.83 -19.93
C ILE A 103 14.95 -11.31 -19.83
N ARG A 104 13.99 -10.59 -19.23
CA ARG A 104 14.04 -9.13 -19.12
C ARG A 104 15.21 -8.63 -18.26
N VAL A 105 15.56 -9.35 -17.20
CA VAL A 105 16.67 -8.99 -16.30
C VAL A 105 17.98 -9.70 -16.64
N CYS A 106 18.03 -10.41 -17.78
CA CYS A 106 19.19 -11.17 -18.24
C CYS A 106 19.73 -12.16 -17.19
N LEU A 107 18.85 -12.84 -16.46
CA LEU A 107 19.20 -13.87 -15.47
C LEU A 107 18.52 -15.20 -15.80
N GLU A 108 19.00 -16.27 -15.20
CA GLU A 108 18.23 -17.51 -15.16
C GLU A 108 16.97 -17.36 -14.31
N GLU A 109 15.90 -18.08 -14.69
CA GLU A 109 14.62 -18.04 -13.97
C GLU A 109 14.78 -18.42 -12.49
N SER A 110 15.61 -19.43 -12.20
CA SER A 110 15.87 -19.91 -10.84
C SER A 110 16.51 -18.81 -9.98
N VAL A 111 17.43 -18.03 -10.56
CA VAL A 111 18.14 -16.95 -9.90
C VAL A 111 17.22 -15.77 -9.66
N ALA A 112 16.42 -15.37 -10.66
CA ALA A 112 15.45 -14.29 -10.52
C ALA A 112 14.40 -14.59 -9.41
N ARG A 113 13.91 -15.85 -9.35
CA ARG A 113 13.01 -16.29 -8.27
C ARG A 113 13.69 -16.26 -6.91
N LYS A 114 14.92 -16.76 -6.79
CA LYS A 114 15.68 -16.74 -5.52
C LYS A 114 15.94 -15.32 -5.02
N GLN A 115 16.29 -14.40 -5.92
CA GLN A 115 16.47 -12.98 -5.59
C GLN A 115 15.18 -12.38 -5.03
N TYR A 116 14.05 -12.63 -5.68
CA TYR A 116 12.74 -12.17 -5.18
C TYR A 116 12.40 -12.77 -3.82
N ILE A 117 12.60 -14.08 -3.63
CA ILE A 117 12.30 -14.75 -2.35
C ILE A 117 13.20 -14.22 -1.24
N SER A 118 14.49 -14.00 -1.51
CA SER A 118 15.43 -13.42 -0.55
C SER A 118 14.97 -12.03 -0.12
N PHE A 119 14.68 -11.15 -1.08
CA PHE A 119 14.14 -9.82 -0.83
C PHE A 119 12.86 -9.87 0.02
N LYS A 120 11.91 -10.73 -0.36
CA LYS A 120 10.66 -10.93 0.37
C LYS A 120 10.87 -11.42 1.80
N ASN A 121 11.84 -12.30 2.03
CA ASN A 121 12.18 -12.79 3.37
C ASN A 121 12.82 -11.69 4.22
N THR A 122 13.68 -10.84 3.66
CA THR A 122 14.24 -9.67 4.34
C THR A 122 13.13 -8.71 4.78
N LEU A 123 12.17 -8.43 3.90
CA LEU A 123 11.04 -7.56 4.22
C LEU A 123 10.15 -8.11 5.33
N ARG A 124 9.90 -9.42 5.32
CA ARG A 124 9.10 -10.10 6.34
C ARG A 124 9.78 -10.17 7.69
N SER A 125 11.08 -10.37 7.72
CA SER A 125 11.86 -10.50 8.96
C SER A 125 12.20 -9.15 9.58
N GLY A 126 12.33 -8.10 8.78
CA GLY A 126 12.56 -6.74 9.23
C GLY A 126 11.28 -5.91 9.26
N LEU A 127 11.08 -5.12 8.21
CA LEU A 127 10.08 -4.04 8.11
C LEU A 127 8.65 -4.43 8.46
N TRP A 128 8.22 -5.64 8.09
CA TRP A 128 6.81 -6.05 8.25
C TRP A 128 6.61 -7.25 9.17
N ALA A 129 7.58 -7.55 10.03
CA ALA A 129 7.48 -8.64 10.99
C ALA A 129 6.26 -8.49 11.94
N GLU A 130 5.90 -7.25 12.28
CA GLU A 130 4.80 -6.95 13.21
C GLU A 130 3.48 -6.68 12.50
N THR A 131 3.52 -6.09 11.30
CA THR A 131 2.34 -5.64 10.54
C THR A 131 1.66 -6.72 9.70
N LEU A 132 2.35 -7.82 9.36
CA LEU A 132 1.81 -8.89 8.50
C LEU A 132 1.37 -10.16 9.25
N LYS A 133 1.38 -10.16 10.58
CA LYS A 133 0.91 -11.29 11.42
C LYS A 133 -0.52 -11.75 11.08
#